data_AF-A0A449IJX4-F1
#
_entry.id   AF-A0A449IJX4-F1
#
_cell.length_a   1.000
_cell.length_b   1.000
_cell.length_c   1.000
_cell.angle_alpha   90.00
_cell.angle_beta   90.00
_cell.angle_gamma   90.00
#
_symmetry.space_group_name_H-M   'P 1'
#
loop_
_entity.id
_entity.type
_entity.pdbx_description
1 polymer ?
#
loop_
_entity_poly.entity_id
_entity_poly.type
_entity_poly.pdbx_seq_one_letter_code
_entity_poly.pdbx_strand_id
1 'polypeptide(L)'
;MDKGLTDLILIDLGRGQNRMGASILAQTYGKLGKQAPDVDDAEDLKAFFAVIQGLNADGHLLAYHDRSDGGLLTSVMEMAFAGHCGLNLTLDCLADSASQLPAILFNEELGAVIQVRQDATADVLAQFSAAGLGECVDVIGQPLNNSEVTITFNGEKVFVGQRGELQRQWAETSFQIQRMRDNADCAQQEFDVVDTGNTLRANGLEPQEFIAAISSRLVVNKASMKMQHARIQALIDTLRKAVESRHRG
;
A
#
# COMPACT_ATOMS: atom_id res chain seq x y z
N MET A 1 12.64 2.15 13.63
CA MET A 1 12.60 1.31 12.43
C MET A 1 13.60 0.18 12.61
N ASP A 2 13.22 -1.06 12.33
CA ASP A 2 14.00 -2.27 12.60
C ASP A 2 14.97 -2.67 11.47
N LYS A 3 14.85 -2.06 10.28
CA LYS A 3 15.67 -2.38 9.08
C LYS A 3 16.79 -1.38 8.76
N GLY A 4 17.06 -0.40 9.63
CA GLY A 4 18.05 0.64 9.37
C GLY A 4 17.53 1.75 8.44
N LEU A 5 18.43 2.36 7.66
CA LEU A 5 18.08 3.40 6.68
C LEU A 5 17.54 2.75 5.40
N THR A 6 16.43 3.30 4.90
CA THR A 6 15.70 2.75 3.76
C THR A 6 15.20 3.87 2.86
N ASP A 7 15.15 3.61 1.57
CA ASP A 7 14.62 4.54 0.57
C ASP A 7 13.24 4.07 0.07
N LEU A 8 12.38 5.04 -0.24
CA LEU A 8 11.16 4.86 -1.02
C LEU A 8 11.45 5.20 -2.47
N ILE A 9 11.15 4.26 -3.36
CA ILE A 9 11.36 4.40 -4.81
C ILE A 9 10.00 4.31 -5.48
N LEU A 10 9.63 5.34 -6.24
CA LEU A 10 8.49 5.34 -7.14
C LEU A 10 8.89 4.65 -8.44
N ILE A 11 8.03 3.77 -8.94
CA ILE A 11 8.04 3.27 -10.30
C ILE A 11 6.81 3.86 -11.02
N ASP A 12 7.03 4.84 -11.89
CA ASP A 12 6.01 5.51 -12.69
C ASP A 12 5.92 4.92 -14.11
N LEU A 13 5.01 3.95 -14.30
CA LEU A 13 4.74 3.38 -15.62
C LEU A 13 3.92 4.33 -16.52
N GLY A 14 3.44 5.46 -15.98
CA GLY A 14 2.84 6.54 -16.75
C GLY A 14 3.85 7.40 -17.51
N ARG A 15 5.16 7.20 -17.26
CA ARG A 15 6.28 7.94 -17.89
C ARG A 15 6.07 9.46 -17.83
N GLY A 16 5.66 9.98 -16.68
CA GLY A 16 5.45 11.40 -16.44
C GLY A 16 4.21 12.02 -17.11
N GLN A 17 3.34 11.24 -17.77
CA GLN A 17 2.13 11.76 -18.39
C GLN A 17 1.13 12.33 -17.38
N ASN A 18 1.11 11.77 -16.17
CA ASN A 18 0.31 12.25 -15.04
C ASN A 18 -1.18 12.48 -15.42
N ARG A 19 -1.81 11.52 -16.11
CA ARG A 19 -3.19 11.64 -16.60
C ARG A 19 -4.19 11.62 -15.43
N MET A 20 -5.05 12.64 -15.38
CA MET A 20 -5.97 12.89 -14.25
C MET A 20 -7.45 12.57 -14.54
N GLY A 21 -7.77 12.13 -15.76
CA GLY A 21 -9.12 11.76 -16.15
C GLY A 21 -9.62 10.56 -15.35
N ALA A 22 -10.89 10.62 -14.94
CA ALA A 22 -11.58 9.64 -14.11
C ALA A 22 -10.95 9.37 -12.73
N SER A 23 -9.95 10.14 -12.30
CA SER A 23 -9.32 9.98 -10.98
C SER A 23 -10.27 10.26 -9.82
N ILE A 24 -9.99 9.68 -8.65
CA ILE A 24 -10.72 9.97 -7.42
C ILE A 24 -10.65 11.47 -7.07
N LEU A 25 -9.52 12.14 -7.36
CA LEU A 25 -9.42 13.58 -7.17
C LEU A 25 -10.41 14.30 -8.08
N ALA A 26 -10.49 13.97 -9.37
CA ALA A 26 -11.49 14.57 -10.24
C ALA A 26 -12.92 14.31 -9.73
N GLN A 27 -13.20 13.09 -9.28
CA GLN A 27 -14.50 12.69 -8.74
C GLN A 27 -14.91 13.51 -7.51
N THR A 28 -13.99 13.73 -6.55
CA THR A 28 -14.29 14.53 -5.34
C THR A 28 -14.61 16.00 -5.66
N TYR A 29 -14.13 16.52 -6.79
CA TYR A 29 -14.48 17.84 -7.31
C TYR A 29 -15.69 17.86 -8.26
N GLY A 30 -16.41 16.74 -8.42
CA GLY A 30 -17.53 16.62 -9.36
C GLY A 30 -17.10 16.80 -10.82
N LYS A 31 -15.85 16.48 -11.14
CA LYS A 31 -15.26 16.57 -12.47
C LYS A 31 -14.93 15.17 -12.99
N LEU A 32 -14.83 15.05 -14.32
CA LEU A 32 -14.33 13.83 -14.96
C LEU A 32 -12.87 13.97 -15.41
N GLY A 33 -12.40 15.17 -15.79
CA GLY A 33 -11.09 15.34 -16.44
C GLY A 33 -11.13 14.99 -17.94
N LYS A 34 -9.95 14.90 -18.57
CA LYS A 34 -9.85 14.78 -20.04
C LYS A 34 -9.40 13.39 -20.51
N GLN A 35 -8.32 12.89 -19.94
CA GLN A 35 -7.67 11.65 -20.38
C GLN A 35 -7.37 10.83 -19.14
N ALA A 36 -7.85 9.58 -19.13
CA ALA A 36 -7.58 8.64 -18.06
C ALA A 36 -6.21 7.97 -18.25
N PRO A 37 -5.59 7.49 -17.17
CA PRO A 37 -4.47 6.56 -17.24
C PRO A 37 -4.71 5.35 -18.15
N ASP A 38 -3.66 4.84 -18.79
CA ASP A 38 -3.70 3.66 -19.65
C ASP A 38 -2.32 2.96 -19.69
N VAL A 39 -2.26 1.74 -20.21
CA VAL A 39 -1.00 1.05 -20.53
C VAL A 39 -0.54 1.51 -21.90
N ASP A 40 0.49 2.36 -21.96
CA ASP A 40 1.05 2.82 -23.24
C ASP A 40 2.01 1.80 -23.86
N ASP A 41 2.79 1.08 -23.04
CA ASP A 41 3.66 -0.01 -23.47
C ASP A 41 3.47 -1.26 -22.58
N ALA A 42 3.03 -2.37 -23.20
CA ALA A 42 2.83 -3.63 -22.51
C ALA A 42 4.16 -4.30 -22.10
N GLU A 43 5.26 -4.01 -22.79
CA GLU A 43 6.59 -4.53 -22.41
C GLU A 43 7.10 -3.84 -21.15
N ASP A 44 6.78 -2.56 -20.92
CA ASP A 44 7.10 -1.88 -19.66
C ASP A 44 6.43 -2.57 -18.46
N LEU A 45 5.14 -2.91 -18.57
CA LEU A 45 4.42 -3.62 -17.52
C LEU A 45 5.01 -5.01 -17.23
N LYS A 46 5.41 -5.73 -18.28
CA LYS A 46 6.04 -7.06 -18.18
C LYS A 46 7.44 -6.98 -17.59
N ALA A 47 8.23 -5.99 -18.01
CA ALA A 47 9.56 -5.72 -17.47
C ALA A 47 9.48 -5.33 -16.00
N PHE A 48 8.54 -4.45 -15.63
CA PHE A 48 8.25 -4.07 -14.25
C PHE A 48 7.96 -5.30 -13.39
N PHE A 49 7.03 -6.15 -13.83
CA PHE A 49 6.71 -7.37 -13.11
C PHE A 49 7.93 -8.28 -12.93
N ALA A 50 8.72 -8.48 -14.00
CA ALA A 50 9.92 -9.31 -13.94
C ALA A 50 10.97 -8.78 -12.96
N VAL A 51 11.22 -7.46 -12.96
CA VAL A 51 12.14 -6.81 -12.02
C VAL A 51 11.65 -6.97 -10.58
N ILE A 52 10.36 -6.68 -10.31
CA ILE A 52 9.80 -6.84 -8.95
C ILE A 52 9.93 -8.28 -8.46
N GLN A 53 9.68 -9.29 -9.31
CA GLN A 53 9.88 -10.69 -8.95
C GLN A 53 11.36 -11.00 -8.64
N GLY A 54 12.30 -10.47 -9.42
CA GLY A 54 13.73 -10.60 -9.18
C GLY A 54 14.13 -9.98 -7.83
N LEU A 55 13.77 -8.72 -7.60
CA LEU A 55 14.06 -8.01 -6.35
C LEU A 55 13.47 -8.72 -5.11
N ASN A 56 12.29 -9.32 -5.25
CA ASN A 56 11.68 -10.12 -4.19
C ASN A 56 12.47 -11.42 -3.93
N ALA A 57 12.87 -12.12 -4.99
CA ALA A 57 13.67 -13.35 -4.88
C ALA A 57 15.04 -13.10 -4.25
N ASP A 58 15.65 -11.95 -4.56
CA ASP A 58 16.93 -11.51 -4.02
C ASP A 58 16.82 -10.91 -2.59
N GLY A 59 15.60 -10.72 -2.08
CA GLY A 59 15.37 -10.17 -0.74
C GLY A 59 15.68 -8.68 -0.60
N HIS A 60 15.59 -7.92 -1.69
CA HIS A 60 15.80 -6.47 -1.70
C HIS A 60 14.56 -5.68 -1.24
N LEU A 61 13.35 -6.22 -1.48
CA LEU A 61 12.10 -5.54 -1.14
C LEU A 61 11.77 -5.68 0.35
N LEU A 62 11.62 -4.55 1.04
CA LEU A 62 11.12 -4.49 2.42
C LEU A 62 9.61 -4.27 2.47
N ALA A 63 9.09 -3.45 1.55
CA ALA A 63 7.67 -3.19 1.37
C ALA A 63 7.37 -2.86 -0.10
N TYR A 64 6.12 -3.06 -0.49
CA TYR A 64 5.58 -2.76 -1.82
C TYR A 64 4.15 -2.27 -1.65
N HIS A 65 3.77 -1.22 -2.35
CA HIS A 65 2.38 -0.81 -2.52
C HIS A 65 2.18 -0.28 -3.94
N ASP A 66 1.18 -0.79 -4.66
CA ASP A 66 0.88 -0.28 -6.00
C ASP A 66 0.22 1.10 -5.93
N ARG A 67 0.32 1.82 -7.05
CA ARG A 67 -0.40 3.07 -7.28
C ARG A 67 -1.73 2.79 -7.97
N SER A 68 -2.81 3.24 -7.35
CA SER A 68 -4.19 3.07 -7.80
C SER A 68 -5.01 4.32 -7.43
N ASP A 69 -6.26 4.14 -6.94
CA ASP A 69 -7.14 5.21 -6.49
C ASP A 69 -6.42 6.18 -5.51
N GLY A 70 -6.44 7.47 -5.84
CA GLY A 70 -5.78 8.53 -5.05
C GLY A 70 -4.28 8.66 -5.27
N GLY A 71 -3.71 7.84 -6.15
CA GLY A 71 -2.39 8.03 -6.71
C GLY A 71 -1.24 7.80 -5.74
N LEU A 72 -0.11 8.47 -6.02
CA LEU A 72 1.10 8.37 -5.21
C LEU A 72 0.82 8.71 -3.75
N LEU A 73 0.04 9.77 -3.49
CA LEU A 73 -0.24 10.24 -2.14
C LEU A 73 -0.91 9.16 -1.30
N THR A 74 -1.99 8.54 -1.81
CA THR A 74 -2.66 7.45 -1.07
C THR A 74 -1.72 6.28 -0.85
N SER A 75 -0.98 5.87 -1.89
CA SER A 75 -0.06 4.72 -1.82
C SER A 75 0.97 4.86 -0.69
N VAL A 76 1.64 6.02 -0.61
CA VAL A 76 2.64 6.26 0.44
C VAL A 76 1.98 6.45 1.81
N MET A 77 0.80 7.09 1.90
CA MET A 77 0.07 7.21 3.16
C MET A 77 -0.32 5.83 3.71
N GLU A 78 -0.82 4.93 2.87
CA GLU A 78 -1.21 3.57 3.28
C GLU A 78 0.01 2.74 3.71
N MET A 79 1.15 2.88 3.04
CA MET A 79 2.42 2.32 3.51
C MET A 79 2.79 2.86 4.90
N ALA A 80 2.63 4.16 5.14
CA ALA A 80 2.92 4.77 6.44
C ALA A 80 1.94 4.35 7.55
N PHE A 81 0.67 4.15 7.21
CA PHE A 81 -0.34 3.61 8.13
C PHE A 81 0.01 2.17 8.53
N ALA A 82 0.35 1.32 7.55
CA ALA A 82 0.76 -0.06 7.79
C ALA A 82 2.08 -0.16 8.56
N GLY A 83 3.05 0.69 8.24
CA GLY A 83 4.35 0.75 8.90
C GLY A 83 4.36 1.51 10.22
N HIS A 84 3.24 2.11 10.61
CA HIS A 84 3.09 2.98 11.77
C HIS A 84 4.21 4.02 11.91
N CYS A 85 4.47 4.73 10.81
CA CYS A 85 5.63 5.60 10.69
C CYS A 85 5.32 6.94 10.00
N GLY A 86 6.22 7.89 10.18
CA GLY A 86 6.20 9.16 9.47
C GLY A 86 6.76 9.00 8.06
N LEU A 87 6.70 10.08 7.29
CA LEU A 87 7.21 10.14 5.92
C LEU A 87 7.93 11.45 5.69
N ASN A 88 9.04 11.39 4.97
CA ASN A 88 9.68 12.54 4.38
C ASN A 88 9.81 12.30 2.87
N LEU A 89 9.02 13.02 2.08
CA LEU A 89 9.00 12.89 0.62
C LEU A 89 9.52 14.18 -0.03
N THR A 90 10.31 14.02 -1.09
CA THR A 90 10.75 15.09 -1.97
C THR A 90 10.26 14.85 -3.39
N LEU A 91 9.70 15.89 -4.01
CA LEU A 91 9.14 15.82 -5.36
C LEU A 91 10.05 16.49 -6.41
N ASP A 92 11.27 16.84 -6.04
CA ASP A 92 12.20 17.63 -6.86
C ASP A 92 12.59 16.94 -8.17
N CYS A 93 12.68 15.60 -8.17
CA CYS A 93 12.95 14.81 -9.37
C CYS A 93 11.71 14.58 -10.25
N LEU A 94 10.50 14.82 -9.72
CA LEU A 94 9.25 14.49 -10.40
C LEU A 94 8.58 15.70 -11.07
N ALA A 95 8.93 16.92 -10.65
CA ALA A 95 8.27 18.15 -11.08
C ALA A 95 9.28 19.22 -11.50
N ASP A 96 8.98 19.92 -12.60
CA ASP A 96 9.69 21.14 -12.98
C ASP A 96 9.12 22.37 -12.28
N SER A 97 7.85 22.30 -11.85
CA SER A 97 7.14 23.43 -11.26
C SER A 97 6.04 23.03 -10.27
N ALA A 98 5.73 23.93 -9.35
CA ALA A 98 4.73 23.70 -8.30
C ALA A 98 3.31 23.44 -8.84
N SER A 99 3.00 23.86 -10.08
CA SER A 99 1.69 23.63 -10.70
C SER A 99 1.48 22.18 -11.14
N GLN A 100 2.54 21.38 -11.26
CA GLN A 100 2.46 19.96 -11.61
C GLN A 100 2.23 19.06 -10.38
N LEU A 101 2.48 19.55 -9.17
CA LEU A 101 2.42 18.74 -7.94
C LEU A 101 1.08 18.04 -7.72
N PRO A 102 -0.10 18.66 -7.96
CA PRO A 102 -1.36 17.94 -7.84
C PRO A 102 -1.46 16.75 -8.81
N ALA A 103 -0.97 16.90 -10.04
CA ALA A 103 -1.01 15.80 -11.01
C ALA A 103 -0.04 14.68 -10.59
N ILE A 104 1.15 15.01 -10.12
CA ILE A 104 2.15 14.04 -9.63
C ILE A 104 1.63 13.24 -8.43
N LEU A 105 0.97 13.92 -7.48
CA LEU A 105 0.49 13.29 -6.26
C LEU A 105 -0.75 12.42 -6.48
N PHE A 106 -1.64 12.82 -7.39
CA PHE A 106 -3.00 12.24 -7.49
C PHE A 106 -3.31 11.55 -8.82
N ASN A 107 -2.38 11.50 -9.79
CA ASN A 107 -2.61 10.66 -10.96
C ASN A 107 -2.65 9.18 -10.56
N GLU A 108 -3.46 8.43 -11.29
CA GLU A 108 -3.71 7.01 -11.03
C GLU A 108 -3.09 6.16 -12.15
N GLU A 109 -1.96 6.63 -12.69
CA GLU A 109 -1.14 5.86 -13.62
C GLU A 109 -0.65 4.58 -12.94
N LEU A 110 -0.42 3.54 -13.74
CA LEU A 110 0.14 2.30 -13.21
C LEU A 110 1.53 2.54 -12.62
N GLY A 111 1.88 1.75 -11.63
CA GLY A 111 3.14 1.91 -10.92
C GLY A 111 3.05 1.37 -9.50
N ALA A 112 4.11 1.61 -8.75
CA ALA A 112 4.20 1.22 -7.36
C ALA A 112 5.21 2.09 -6.62
N VAL A 113 5.13 2.07 -5.30
CA VAL A 113 6.20 2.50 -4.41
C VAL A 113 6.78 1.28 -3.72
N ILE A 114 8.09 1.13 -3.79
CA ILE A 114 8.83 0.09 -3.06
C ILE A 114 9.69 0.71 -1.97
N GLN A 115 9.86 -0.01 -0.88
CA GLN A 115 10.84 0.31 0.15
C GLN A 115 12.01 -0.67 0.06
N VAL A 116 13.22 -0.14 -0.01
CA VAL A 116 14.46 -0.94 -0.06
C VAL A 116 15.44 -0.43 0.97
N ARG A 117 16.41 -1.26 1.37
CA ARG A 117 17.54 -0.77 2.18
C ARG A 117 18.36 0.21 1.34
N GLN A 118 18.83 1.28 1.97
CA GLN A 118 19.59 2.33 1.28
C GLN A 118 20.90 1.81 0.65
N ASP A 119 21.50 0.77 1.23
CA ASP A 119 22.70 0.11 0.68
C ASP A 119 22.44 -0.69 -0.60
N ALA A 120 21.18 -1.02 -0.89
CA ALA A 120 20.75 -1.73 -2.08
C ALA A 120 20.17 -0.81 -3.18
N THR A 121 19.97 0.48 -2.89
CA THR A 121 19.30 1.42 -3.82
C THR A 121 19.99 1.47 -5.18
N ALA A 122 21.32 1.52 -5.22
CA ALA A 122 22.07 1.56 -6.48
C ALA A 122 21.85 0.30 -7.35
N ASP A 123 21.85 -0.88 -6.72
CA ASP A 123 21.63 -2.15 -7.40
C ASP A 123 20.19 -2.25 -7.93
N VAL A 124 19.22 -1.82 -7.13
CA VAL A 124 17.79 -1.79 -7.50
C VAL A 124 17.58 -0.90 -8.73
N LEU A 125 18.11 0.33 -8.72
CA LEU A 125 18.01 1.25 -9.86
C LEU A 125 18.72 0.69 -11.11
N ALA A 126 19.84 0.00 -10.94
CA ALA A 126 20.54 -0.65 -12.04
C ALA A 126 19.70 -1.78 -12.68
N GLN A 127 18.96 -2.56 -11.89
CA GLN A 127 18.06 -3.59 -12.41
C GLN A 127 16.91 -3.00 -13.25
N PHE A 128 16.28 -1.92 -12.79
CA PHE A 128 15.27 -1.21 -13.57
C PHE A 128 15.84 -0.60 -14.85
N SER A 129 17.03 0.02 -14.78
CA SER A 129 17.72 0.56 -15.94
C SER A 129 18.04 -0.51 -16.98
N ALA A 130 18.56 -1.67 -16.55
CA ALA A 130 18.83 -2.80 -17.43
C ALA A 130 17.58 -3.38 -18.09
N ALA A 131 16.41 -3.21 -17.47
CA ALA A 131 15.11 -3.60 -17.99
C ALA A 131 14.45 -2.52 -18.88
N GLY A 132 15.10 -1.38 -19.13
CA GLY A 132 14.55 -0.28 -19.95
C GLY A 132 13.63 0.68 -19.19
N LEU A 133 13.55 0.57 -17.87
CA LEU A 133 12.67 1.36 -17.00
C LEU A 133 13.43 2.43 -16.19
N GLY A 134 14.66 2.76 -16.57
CA GLY A 134 15.50 3.70 -15.83
C GLY A 134 14.91 5.11 -15.70
N GLU A 135 14.13 5.57 -16.70
CA GLU A 135 13.44 6.86 -16.68
C GLU A 135 12.06 6.81 -15.97
N CYS A 136 11.65 5.63 -15.51
CA CYS A 136 10.41 5.41 -14.79
C CYS A 136 10.64 5.30 -13.28
N VAL A 137 11.87 5.41 -12.79
CA VAL A 137 12.20 5.12 -11.39
C VAL A 137 12.89 6.27 -10.70
N ASP A 138 12.33 6.69 -9.56
CA ASP A 138 12.82 7.83 -8.80
C ASP A 138 12.84 7.52 -7.31
N VAL A 139 13.93 7.90 -6.63
CA VAL A 139 13.98 7.91 -5.17
C VAL A 139 13.23 9.13 -4.67
N ILE A 140 12.11 8.92 -3.99
CA ILE A 140 11.17 9.98 -3.62
C ILE A 140 11.22 10.35 -2.14
N GLY A 141 12.03 9.66 -1.33
CA GLY A 141 12.16 9.95 0.09
C GLY A 141 12.31 8.72 0.95
N GLN A 142 11.89 8.82 2.22
CA GLN A 142 12.13 7.79 3.23
C GLN A 142 11.01 7.77 4.28
N PRO A 143 10.72 6.61 4.90
CA PRO A 143 9.88 6.57 6.07
C PRO A 143 10.67 7.00 7.32
N LEU A 144 9.98 7.59 8.30
CA LEU A 144 10.59 8.16 9.50
C LEU A 144 10.14 7.42 10.77
N ASN A 145 11.03 7.31 11.75
CA ASN A 145 10.71 6.73 13.06
C ASN A 145 10.01 7.74 14.00
N ASN A 146 8.98 8.40 13.49
CA ASN A 146 8.09 9.31 14.21
C ASN A 146 6.68 9.24 13.59
N SER A 147 5.81 10.23 13.82
CA SER A 147 4.48 10.31 13.21
C SER A 147 4.34 11.46 12.20
N GLU A 148 5.42 12.17 11.90
CA GLU A 148 5.36 13.36 11.05
C GLU A 148 5.35 12.96 9.58
N VAL A 149 4.44 13.55 8.82
CA VAL A 149 4.39 13.44 7.36
C VAL A 149 4.79 14.79 6.79
N THR A 150 5.85 14.83 5.99
CA THR A 150 6.30 16.02 5.28
C THR A 150 6.51 15.69 3.80
N ILE A 151 5.97 16.55 2.94
CA ILE A 151 6.21 16.52 1.49
C ILE A 151 6.81 17.87 1.11
N THR A 152 7.95 17.84 0.44
CA THR A 152 8.67 19.05 0.00
C THR A 152 8.86 19.12 -1.51
N PHE A 153 8.97 20.35 -2.01
CA PHE A 153 9.38 20.65 -3.38
C PHE A 153 10.29 21.88 -3.37
N ASN A 154 11.49 21.78 -3.95
CA ASN A 154 12.54 22.79 -3.93
C ASN A 154 12.86 23.32 -2.52
N GLY A 155 12.86 22.42 -1.54
CA GLY A 155 13.07 22.74 -0.12
C GLY A 155 11.87 23.40 0.58
N GLU A 156 10.81 23.77 -0.14
CA GLU A 156 9.59 24.33 0.42
C GLU A 156 8.60 23.23 0.83
N LYS A 157 7.89 23.45 1.95
CA LYS A 157 6.89 22.51 2.45
C LYS A 157 5.60 22.59 1.64
N VAL A 158 5.31 21.52 0.89
CA VAL A 158 4.06 21.36 0.12
C VAL A 158 2.94 20.86 1.04
N PHE A 159 3.26 19.92 1.92
CA PHE A 159 2.31 19.35 2.88
C PHE A 159 3.02 18.97 4.17
N VAL A 160 2.36 19.21 5.31
CA VAL A 160 2.78 18.74 6.62
C VAL A 160 1.54 18.22 7.36
N GLY A 161 1.65 17.05 7.98
CA GLY A 161 0.58 16.46 8.77
C GLY A 161 1.08 15.46 9.79
N GLN A 162 0.16 14.94 10.59
CA GLN A 162 0.41 13.85 11.53
C GLN A 162 -0.21 12.57 10.97
N ARG A 163 0.58 11.50 10.86
CA ARG A 163 0.13 10.19 10.36
C ARG A 163 -1.14 9.72 11.08
N GLY A 164 -1.20 9.87 12.42
CA GLY A 164 -2.37 9.45 13.22
C GLY A 164 -3.66 10.17 12.83
N GLU A 165 -3.60 11.48 12.59
CA GLU A 165 -4.76 12.28 12.16
C GLU A 165 -5.20 11.89 10.75
N LEU A 166 -4.25 11.69 9.84
CA LEU A 166 -4.52 11.29 8.46
C LEU A 166 -5.12 9.89 8.39
N GLN A 167 -4.61 8.95 9.19
CA GLN A 167 -5.16 7.60 9.26
C GLN A 167 -6.58 7.60 9.84
N ARG A 168 -6.85 8.47 10.83
CA ARG A 168 -8.20 8.66 11.37
C ARG A 168 -9.18 9.20 10.31
N GLN A 169 -8.74 10.17 9.50
CA GLN A 169 -9.54 10.67 8.37
C GLN A 169 -9.82 9.58 7.33
N TRP A 170 -8.81 8.76 7.00
CA TRP A 170 -8.94 7.62 6.09
C TRP A 170 -9.91 6.56 6.63
N ALA A 171 -9.89 6.29 7.94
CA ALA A 171 -10.74 5.30 8.59
C ALA A 171 -12.21 5.76 8.80
N GLU A 172 -12.50 7.06 8.70
CA GLU A 172 -13.80 7.65 9.03
C GLU A 172 -14.96 7.00 8.28
N THR A 173 -14.78 6.68 6.99
CA THR A 173 -15.86 6.08 6.18
C THR A 173 -16.20 4.67 6.69
N SER A 174 -15.17 3.86 6.98
CA SER A 174 -15.35 2.54 7.57
C SER A 174 -16.01 2.62 8.94
N PHE A 175 -15.58 3.58 9.77
CA PHE A 175 -16.19 3.84 11.08
C PHE A 175 -17.68 4.18 10.96
N GLN A 176 -18.08 5.11 10.10
CA GLN A 176 -19.49 5.49 9.95
C GLN A 176 -20.33 4.32 9.44
N ILE A 177 -19.83 3.54 8.48
CA ILE A 177 -20.52 2.35 7.98
C ILE A 177 -20.69 1.30 9.09
N GLN A 178 -19.61 0.99 9.82
CA GLN A 178 -19.65 0.02 10.92
C GLN A 178 -20.60 0.48 12.03
N ARG A 179 -20.56 1.76 12.40
CA ARG A 179 -21.45 2.33 13.42
C ARG A 179 -22.93 2.24 13.05
N MET A 180 -23.27 2.35 11.76
CA MET A 180 -24.65 2.20 11.28
C MET A 180 -25.10 0.75 11.16
N ARG A 181 -24.15 -0.18 10.92
CA ARG A 181 -24.44 -1.59 10.61
C ARG A 181 -24.34 -2.51 11.83
N ASP A 182 -23.37 -2.25 12.70
CA ASP A 182 -22.92 -3.13 13.77
C ASP A 182 -23.24 -2.52 15.15
N ASN A 183 -22.52 -2.92 16.21
CA ASN A 183 -22.61 -2.25 17.50
C ASN A 183 -21.84 -0.93 17.46
N ALA A 184 -22.56 0.18 17.64
CA ALA A 184 -22.00 1.54 17.59
C ALA A 184 -20.88 1.78 18.61
N ASP A 185 -20.96 1.19 19.81
CA ASP A 185 -19.94 1.35 20.85
C ASP A 185 -18.65 0.60 20.48
N CYS A 186 -18.78 -0.60 19.90
CA CYS A 186 -17.62 -1.34 19.40
C CYS A 186 -16.93 -0.61 18.24
N ALA A 187 -17.72 -0.06 17.31
CA ALA A 187 -17.18 0.73 16.20
C ALA A 187 -16.46 2.00 16.71
N GLN A 188 -16.99 2.66 17.74
CA GLN A 188 -16.33 3.80 18.38
C GLN A 188 -15.01 3.40 19.04
N GLN A 189 -14.99 2.29 19.79
CA GLN A 189 -13.77 1.77 20.44
C GLN A 189 -12.68 1.42 19.43
N GLU A 190 -13.03 0.80 18.29
CA GLU A 190 -12.08 0.52 17.21
C GLU A 190 -11.53 1.81 16.59
N PHE A 191 -12.40 2.80 16.35
CA PHE A 191 -12.02 4.07 15.75
C PHE A 191 -11.13 4.94 16.67
N ASP A 192 -11.40 4.93 17.98
CA ASP A 192 -10.66 5.71 18.97
C ASP A 192 -9.18 5.30 19.10
N VAL A 193 -8.83 4.09 18.67
CA VAL A 193 -7.45 3.59 18.76
C VAL A 193 -6.67 3.64 17.44
N VAL A 194 -7.30 4.12 16.35
CA VAL A 194 -6.67 4.18 15.01
C VAL A 194 -5.39 5.02 15.00
N ASP A 195 -5.39 6.14 15.71
CA ASP A 195 -4.24 7.04 15.77
C ASP A 195 -3.01 6.39 16.45
N THR A 196 -3.24 5.50 17.42
CA THR A 196 -2.22 4.71 18.11
C THR A 196 -1.60 3.64 17.22
N GLY A 197 -2.30 3.22 16.15
CA GLY A 197 -1.93 2.16 15.21
C GLY A 197 -1.47 0.83 15.82
N ASN A 198 -1.80 0.60 17.09
CA ASN A 198 -1.56 -0.65 17.79
C ASN A 198 -2.76 -1.58 17.61
N THR A 199 -2.53 -2.88 17.77
CA THR A 199 -3.62 -3.87 17.73
C THR A 199 -4.69 -3.58 18.79
N LEU A 200 -5.93 -4.01 18.56
CA LEU A 200 -7.01 -3.87 19.56
C LEU A 200 -6.60 -4.40 20.94
N ARG A 201 -5.92 -5.55 20.99
CA ARG A 201 -5.41 -6.14 22.23
C ARG A 201 -4.34 -5.28 22.92
N ALA A 202 -3.44 -4.67 22.15
CA ALA A 202 -2.41 -3.78 22.70
C ALA A 202 -3.02 -2.50 23.29
N ASN A 203 -4.22 -2.12 22.84
CA ASN A 203 -5.02 -1.05 23.43
C ASN A 203 -5.98 -1.52 24.54
N GLY A 204 -5.82 -2.75 25.05
CA GLY A 204 -6.62 -3.28 26.16
C GLY A 204 -8.06 -3.64 25.78
N LEU A 205 -8.39 -3.74 24.49
CA LEU A 205 -9.71 -4.17 24.04
C LEU A 205 -9.81 -5.71 24.12
N GLU A 206 -10.88 -6.17 24.76
CA GLU A 206 -11.19 -7.58 24.95
C GLU A 206 -12.53 -7.95 24.31
N PRO A 207 -12.72 -9.21 23.86
CA PRO A 207 -14.01 -9.67 23.37
C PRO A 207 -15.09 -9.54 24.45
N GLN A 208 -16.17 -8.81 24.16
CA GLN A 208 -17.27 -8.61 25.10
C GLN A 208 -18.30 -9.74 25.02
N GLU A 209 -18.62 -10.20 23.81
CA GLU A 209 -19.65 -11.20 23.56
C GLU A 209 -19.23 -12.13 22.42
N PHE A 210 -19.58 -13.41 22.56
CA PHE A 210 -19.50 -14.37 21.47
C PHE A 210 -20.77 -14.30 20.63
N ILE A 211 -20.68 -13.74 19.42
CA ILE A 211 -21.83 -13.60 18.51
C ILE A 211 -22.10 -14.91 17.75
N ALA A 212 -21.10 -15.42 17.04
CA ALA A 212 -21.21 -16.67 16.27
C ALA A 212 -19.82 -17.24 15.94
N ALA A 213 -19.77 -18.55 15.70
CA ALA A 213 -18.59 -19.16 15.11
C ALA A 213 -18.51 -18.78 13.62
N ILE A 214 -17.37 -18.23 13.20
CA ILE A 214 -17.10 -18.01 11.77
C ILE A 214 -16.98 -19.38 11.10
N SER A 215 -17.79 -19.64 10.08
CA SER A 215 -17.61 -20.82 9.23
C SER A 215 -16.75 -20.47 8.02
N SER A 216 -15.60 -21.11 7.88
CA SER A 216 -14.81 -21.06 6.64
C SER A 216 -14.98 -22.38 5.88
N ARG A 217 -15.14 -22.30 4.56
CA ARG A 217 -15.24 -23.48 3.69
C ARG A 217 -14.04 -23.53 2.77
N LEU A 218 -13.39 -24.69 2.70
CA LEU A 218 -12.40 -24.95 1.67
C LEU A 218 -13.13 -25.41 0.40
N VAL A 219 -12.99 -24.64 -0.68
CA VAL A 219 -13.52 -25.00 -2.00
C VAL A 219 -12.37 -25.47 -2.88
N VAL A 220 -12.46 -26.70 -3.38
CA VAL A 220 -11.45 -27.28 -4.28
C VAL A 220 -12.09 -27.54 -5.63
N ASN A 221 -11.44 -27.05 -6.68
CA ASN A 221 -11.82 -27.38 -8.05
C ASN A 221 -11.73 -28.91 -8.28
N LYS A 222 -12.77 -29.50 -8.89
CA LYS A 222 -12.85 -30.97 -9.10
C LYS A 222 -11.71 -31.53 -9.95
N ALA A 223 -11.22 -30.80 -10.95
CA ALA A 223 -10.11 -31.25 -11.79
C ALA A 223 -8.80 -31.29 -11.00
N SER A 224 -8.51 -30.21 -10.24
CA SER A 224 -7.35 -30.15 -9.35
C SER A 224 -7.39 -31.23 -8.28
N MET A 225 -8.55 -31.52 -7.69
CA MET A 225 -8.71 -32.58 -6.69
C MET A 225 -8.36 -33.97 -7.23
N LYS A 226 -8.59 -34.23 -8.52
CA LYS A 226 -8.21 -35.49 -9.18
C LYS A 226 -6.72 -35.50 -9.53
N MET A 227 -6.21 -34.44 -10.15
CA MET A 227 -4.83 -34.42 -10.68
C MET A 227 -3.77 -34.21 -9.60
N GLN A 228 -4.10 -33.52 -8.51
CA GLN A 228 -3.18 -33.16 -7.43
C GLN A 228 -3.64 -33.69 -6.07
N HIS A 229 -4.31 -34.84 -6.07
CA HIS A 229 -4.99 -35.40 -4.89
C HIS A 229 -4.08 -35.42 -3.65
N ALA A 230 -2.89 -36.01 -3.75
CA ALA A 230 -1.98 -36.15 -2.61
C ALA A 230 -1.59 -34.80 -1.98
N ARG A 231 -1.28 -33.79 -2.83
CA ARG A 231 -0.91 -32.44 -2.36
C ARG A 231 -2.07 -31.73 -1.68
N ILE A 232 -3.26 -31.81 -2.28
CA ILE A 232 -4.46 -31.17 -1.73
C ILE A 232 -4.90 -31.87 -0.44
N GLN A 233 -4.84 -33.20 -0.39
CA GLN A 233 -5.20 -33.96 0.80
C GLN A 233 -4.27 -33.64 1.98
N ALA A 234 -2.96 -33.53 1.74
CA ALA A 234 -2.00 -33.12 2.76
C ALA A 234 -2.33 -31.73 3.35
N LEU A 235 -2.73 -30.77 2.50
CA LEU A 235 -3.17 -29.46 2.94
C LEU A 235 -4.45 -29.54 3.78
N ILE A 236 -5.45 -30.30 3.32
CA ILE A 236 -6.71 -30.53 4.04
C ILE A 236 -6.44 -31.10 5.43
N ASP A 237 -5.59 -32.12 5.53
CA ASP A 237 -5.29 -32.78 6.80
C ASP A 237 -4.54 -31.85 7.75
N THR A 238 -3.65 -31.01 7.21
CA THR A 238 -2.94 -29.98 7.99
C THR A 238 -3.92 -28.96 8.56
N LEU A 239 -4.83 -28.43 7.72
CA LEU A 239 -5.87 -27.49 8.16
C LEU A 239 -6.79 -28.13 9.21
N ARG A 240 -7.19 -29.39 9.02
CA ARG A 240 -8.04 -30.11 9.96
C ARG A 240 -7.38 -30.25 11.34
N LYS A 241 -6.12 -30.69 11.38
CA LYS A 241 -5.35 -30.80 12.64
C LYS A 241 -5.24 -29.45 13.35
N ALA A 242 -4.99 -28.37 12.62
CA ALA A 242 -4.91 -27.03 13.20
C ALA A 242 -6.24 -26.61 13.84
N VAL A 243 -7.37 -26.84 13.16
CA VAL A 243 -8.71 -26.56 13.70
C VAL A 243 -9.00 -27.38 14.96
N GLU A 244 -8.71 -28.68 14.94
CA GLU A 244 -8.91 -29.57 16.09
C GLU A 244 -8.05 -29.17 17.30
N SER A 245 -6.82 -28.73 17.08
CA SER A 245 -5.94 -28.27 18.15
C SER A 245 -6.46 -27.00 18.84
N ARG A 246 -7.10 -26.10 18.09
CA ARG A 246 -7.63 -24.83 18.60
C ARG A 246 -8.93 -25.01 19.40
N HIS A 247 -9.67 -26.09 19.20
CA HIS A 247 -10.87 -26.41 19.98
C HIS A 247 -10.57 -27.07 21.35
N ARG A 248 -9.32 -27.47 21.62
CA ARG A 248 -8.94 -28.16 22.87
C ARG A 248 -8.20 -27.28 23.88
N GLY A 249 -7.88 -26.02 23.54
CA GLY A 249 -7.27 -25.03 24.42
C GLY A 249 -8.19 -23.82 24.57
#